data_AF-A0A507ZN25-F1
#
_entry.id   AF-A0A507ZN25-F1
#
_cell.length_a   1.000
_cell.length_b   1.000
_cell.length_c   1.000
_cell.angle_alpha   90.00
_cell.angle_beta   90.00
_cell.angle_gamma   90.00
#
_symmetry.space_group_name_H-M   'P 1'
#
loop_
_entity.id
_entity.type
_entity.pdbx_description
1 polymer ?
#
loop_
_entity_poly.entity_id
_entity_poly.type
_entity_poly.pdbx_seq_one_letter_code
_entity_poly.pdbx_strand_id
1 'polypeptide(L)' 'MEVSKISVAELKQNLFEKYPELQQKDFKIAQNQELVSDETLLTGQEIAVLPPFAGG' A
#
# COMPACT_ATOMS: atom_id res chain seq x y z
N MET A 1 17.13 16.21 -9.29
CA MET A 1 15.70 15.87 -9.21
C MET A 1 15.55 14.89 -8.07
N GLU A 2 15.07 15.35 -6.93
CA GLU A 2 14.76 14.49 -5.80
C GLU A 2 13.51 13.68 -6.17
N VAL A 3 13.69 12.39 -6.41
CA VAL A 3 12.55 11.49 -6.52
C VAL A 3 12.09 11.26 -5.09
N SER A 4 10.98 11.92 -4.69
CA SER A 4 10.37 11.73 -3.38
C SER A 4 10.12 10.24 -3.17
N LYS A 5 10.91 9.62 -2.29
CA LYS A 5 10.77 8.21 -1.93
C LYS A 5 9.58 8.08 -0.98
N ILE A 6 8.43 7.76 -1.55
CA ILE A 6 7.18 7.54 -0.80
C ILE A 6 7.26 6.13 -0.18
N SER A 7 6.88 6.00 1.09
CA SER A 7 6.76 4.69 1.76
C SER A 7 5.37 4.10 1.56
N VAL A 8 5.23 2.81 1.82
CA VAL A 8 3.91 2.14 1.83
C VAL A 8 2.97 2.80 2.86
N ALA A 9 3.49 3.22 4.01
CA ALA A 9 2.72 3.96 5.02
C ALA A 9 2.14 5.28 4.48
N GLU A 10 2.98 6.07 3.78
CA GLU A 10 2.56 7.35 3.18
C GLU A 10 1.51 7.13 2.09
N LEU A 11 1.66 6.09 1.28
CA LEU A 11 0.65 5.70 0.29
C LEU A 11 -0.68 5.29 0.95
N LYS A 12 -0.62 4.51 2.03
CA LYS A 12 -1.81 4.14 2.80
C LYS A 12 -2.52 5.37 3.38
N GLN A 13 -1.77 6.33 3.93
CA GLN A 13 -2.36 7.58 4.41
C GLN A 13 -3.07 8.33 3.28
N ASN A 14 -2.42 8.51 2.13
CA ASN A 14 -3.05 9.14 0.97
C ASN A 14 -4.32 8.38 0.50
N LEU A 15 -4.30 7.05 0.54
CA LEU A 15 -5.47 6.22 0.24
C LEU A 15 -6.60 6.43 1.25
N PHE A 16 -6.29 6.56 2.54
CA PHE A 16 -7.30 6.82 3.58
C PHE A 16 -7.90 8.23 3.47
N GLU A 17 -7.10 9.24 3.13
CA GLU A 17 -7.61 10.59 2.89
C GLU A 17 -8.56 10.63 1.70
N LYS A 18 -8.23 9.89 0.64
CA LYS A 18 -9.04 9.83 -0.59
C LYS A 18 -10.25 8.90 -0.48
N TYR A 19 -10.11 7.82 0.28
CA TYR A 19 -11.13 6.78 0.49
C TYR A 19 -11.19 6.41 1.98
N PRO A 20 -11.87 7.22 2.82
CA PRO A 20 -11.95 7.01 4.26
C PRO A 20 -12.50 5.63 4.65
N GLU A 21 -13.36 5.03 3.82
CA GLU A 21 -13.90 3.68 4.01
C GLU A 21 -12.82 2.59 4.11
N LEU A 22 -11.63 2.81 3.53
CA LEU A 22 -10.53 1.87 3.60
C LEU A 22 -9.95 1.76 5.01
N GLN A 23 -10.11 2.77 5.87
CA GLN A 23 -9.67 2.70 7.27
C GLN A 23 -10.39 1.61 8.06
N GLN A 24 -11.58 1.22 7.61
CA GLN A 24 -12.39 0.18 8.26
C GLN A 24 -12.23 -1.19 7.58
N LYS A 25 -11.38 -1.30 6.55
CA LYS A 25 -11.10 -2.55 5.84
C LYS A 25 -9.67 -2.95 6.09
N ASP A 26 -9.46 -4.19 6.51
CA ASP A 26 -8.13 -4.78 6.50
C ASP A 26 -7.68 -5.00 5.07
N PHE A 27 -6.50 -4.49 4.69
CA PHE A 27 -5.88 -4.80 3.41
C PHE A 27 -4.36 -4.80 3.56
N LYS A 28 -3.70 -5.51 2.65
CA LYS A 28 -2.24 -5.55 2.55
C LYS A 28 -1.78 -4.87 1.28
N ILE A 29 -0.54 -4.41 1.28
CA ILE A 29 0.10 -3.87 0.09
C ILE A 29 1.14 -4.89 -0.37
N ALA A 30 1.08 -5.23 -1.66
CA ALA A 30 2.13 -5.96 -2.34
C ALA A 30 2.85 -5.05 -3.32
N GLN A 31 4.15 -5.22 -3.42
CA GLN A 31 4.99 -4.58 -4.41
C GLN A 31 5.75 -5.67 -5.15
N ASN A 32 5.77 -5.61 -6.48
CA ASN A 32 6.41 -6.64 -7.31
C ASN A 32 5.94 -8.06 -6.95
N GLN A 33 4.63 -8.24 -6.73
CA GLN A 33 4.00 -9.50 -6.33
C GLN A 33 4.44 -10.03 -4.94
N GLU A 34 5.17 -9.25 -4.14
CA GLU A 34 5.58 -9.60 -2.78
C GLU A 34 4.91 -8.70 -1.75
N LEU A 35 4.45 -9.28 -0.64
CA LEU A 35 3.90 -8.50 0.48
C LEU A 35 5.01 -7.67 1.14
N VAL A 36 4.75 -6.38 1.31
CA VAL A 36 5.72 -5.44 1.88
C VAL A 36 5.19 -4.81 3.16
N SER A 37 6.13 -4.40 4.01
CA SER A 37 5.84 -3.69 5.25
C SER A 37 5.57 -2.21 4.99
N ASP A 38 4.95 -1.53 5.94
CA ASP A 38 4.62 -0.11 5.84
C ASP A 38 5.85 0.80 5.72
N GLU A 39 6.99 0.35 6.25
CA GLU A 39 8.29 1.04 6.18
C GLU A 39 8.97 0.87 4.81
N THR A 40 8.50 -0.06 3.97
CA THR A 40 9.09 -0.31 2.67
C THR A 40 8.88 0.88 1.74
N LEU A 41 9.95 1.28 1.06
CA LEU A 41 9.90 2.33 0.05
C LEU A 41 9.28 1.81 -1.25
N LEU A 42 8.45 2.63 -1.87
CA LEU A 42 7.89 2.34 -3.17
C LEU A 42 8.97 2.54 -4.24
N THR A 43 9.18 1.51 -5.05
CA THR A 43 10.14 1.51 -6.17
C THR A 43 9.47 1.80 -7.51
N GLY A 44 8.13 1.85 -7.54
CA GLY A 44 7.35 2.33 -8.70
C GLY A 44 7.12 1.32 -9.82
N GLN A 45 7.50 0.05 -9.65
CA GLN A 45 7.30 -0.98 -10.67
C GLN A 45 5.85 -1.49 -10.72
N GLU A 46 5.35 -2.04 -9.61
CA GLU A 46 3.97 -2.53 -9.51
C GLU A 46 3.54 -2.52 -8.06
N ILE A 47 2.35 -1.97 -7.77
CA ILE A 47 1.75 -1.92 -6.43
C ILE A 47 0.33 -2.47 -6.50
N ALA A 48 0.03 -3.44 -5.66
CA ALA A 48 -1.29 -4.04 -5.53
C ALA A 48 -1.84 -3.82 -4.11
N VAL A 49 -3.11 -3.40 -4.04
CA VAL A 49 -3.88 -3.34 -2.79
C VAL A 49 -4.67 -4.64 -2.70
N LEU A 50 -4.30 -5.50 -1.77
CA LEU A 50 -4.87 -6.83 -1.61
C LEU A 50 -5.86 -6.84 -0.44
N PRO A 51 -7.13 -7.26 -0.65
CA PRO A 51 -8.07 -7.46 0.46
C PRO A 51 -7.52 -8.54 1.42
N PRO A 52 -8.07 -8.67 2.65
CA PRO A 52 -7.64 -9.72 3.55
C PRO A 52 -7.95 -11.04 2.84
N PHE A 53 -6.96 -11.94 2.75
CA PHE A 53 -7.05 -13.15 1.96
C PHE A 53 -8.36 -13.90 2.26
N ALA A 54 -9.27 -13.93 1.28
CA ALA A 54 -10.53 -14.67 1.34
C ALA A 54 -10.35 -16.12 0.84
N GLY A 55 -9.15 -16.68 1.05
CA GLY A 55 -8.85 -18.06 0.73
C GLY A 55 -9.42 -18.95 1.82
N GLY A 56 -10.53 -19.64 1.50
CA GLY A 56 -11.17 -20.64 2.36
C GLY A 56 -10.33 -21.89 2.57
#